data_AF-A0A2M8KDY7-F1
#
_entry.id   AF-A0A2M8KDY7-F1
#
_cell.length_a   1.000
_cell.length_b   1.000
_cell.length_c   1.000
_cell.angle_alpha   90.00
_cell.angle_beta   90.00
_cell.angle_gamma   90.00
#
_symmetry.space_group_name_H-M   'P 1'
#
loop_
_entity.id
_entity.type
_entity.pdbx_description
1 polymer ?
#
loop_
_entity_poly.entity_id
_entity_poly.type
_entity_poly.pdbx_seq_one_letter_code
_entity_poly.pdbx_strand_id
1 'polypeptide(L)'
;TFEGSQRMKLAREGLAQLKERVDALITIPNDRILQIIDRHTPLLEAFATVDDILRQGVQGISDLITIPGIVNVDFADIKAIMKDAGSALMGIGKANGDDRASEAARQAINSPLLELSIDGASGVLFNLSGGADLTMTEINEAAKVITESIDPEAKVIFGAVTDDKLKKGEIKITVIATGFKSGELKKRESDFESGSQREVSRSVSQSASVEPVISRQEPIVRQNVQPVVEQPKKKPIPIFDSKLSSIEEDDELDIPTFIRKKMK
;
A
#
# COMPACT_ATOMS: atom_id res chain seq x y z
N THR A 1 -1.99 7.57 13.71
CA THR A 1 -1.88 6.12 13.49
C THR A 1 -2.60 5.41 14.64
N PHE A 2 -3.18 4.23 14.42
CA PHE A 2 -3.96 3.50 15.44
C PHE A 2 -3.09 2.95 16.60
N GLU A 3 -1.78 2.90 16.40
CA GLU A 3 -0.80 2.30 17.29
C GLU A 3 -0.25 3.25 18.37
N GLY A 4 -0.48 4.56 18.22
CA GLY A 4 -0.08 5.59 19.19
C GLY A 4 1.36 6.10 19.05
N SER A 5 1.62 7.28 19.64
CA SER A 5 2.90 8.00 19.54
C SER A 5 4.08 7.28 20.20
N GLN A 6 3.83 6.54 21.28
CA GLN A 6 4.88 5.80 21.98
C GLN A 6 5.47 4.67 21.12
N ARG A 7 4.62 3.92 20.40
CA ARG A 7 5.10 2.88 19.46
C ARG A 7 5.89 3.49 18.31
N MET A 8 5.45 4.62 17.79
CA MET A 8 6.18 5.34 16.74
C MET A 8 7.57 5.79 17.19
N LYS A 9 7.71 6.29 18.43
CA LYS A 9 9.00 6.67 19.00
C LYS A 9 9.95 5.46 19.08
N LEU A 10 9.46 4.34 19.60
CA LEU A 10 10.23 3.09 19.68
C LEU A 10 10.64 2.58 18.29
N ALA A 11 9.73 2.64 17.31
CA ALA A 11 10.02 2.24 15.95
C ALA A 11 11.12 3.11 15.32
N ARG A 12 11.11 4.43 15.52
CA ARG A 12 12.16 5.34 15.02
C ARG A 12 13.51 5.06 15.67
N GLU A 13 13.55 4.82 16.98
CA GLU A 13 14.78 4.46 17.69
C GLU A 13 15.36 3.13 17.18
N GLY A 14 14.51 2.12 16.98
CA GLY A 14 14.91 0.83 16.41
C GLY A 14 15.39 0.95 14.96
N LEU A 15 14.71 1.75 14.14
CA LEU A 15 15.04 1.98 12.74
C LEU A 15 16.42 2.64 12.58
N ALA A 16 16.73 3.63 13.43
CA ALA A 16 18.04 4.28 13.46
C ALA A 16 19.17 3.28 13.79
N GLN A 17 18.97 2.44 14.81
CA GLN A 17 19.96 1.42 15.18
C GLN A 17 20.13 0.34 14.11
N LEU A 18 19.04 -0.07 13.47
CA LEU A 18 19.08 -1.10 12.42
C LEU A 18 19.82 -0.59 11.18
N LYS A 19 19.60 0.67 10.80
CA LYS A 19 20.25 1.30 9.65
C LYS A 19 21.78 1.28 9.73
N GLU A 20 22.35 1.32 10.93
CA GLU A 20 23.81 1.26 11.14
C GLU A 20 24.39 -0.16 11.00
N ARG A 21 23.53 -1.19 10.92
CA ARG A 21 23.93 -2.61 10.98
C ARG A 21 23.57 -3.40 9.73
N VAL A 22 22.89 -2.80 8.76
CA VAL A 22 22.40 -3.46 7.53
C VAL A 22 22.90 -2.75 6.29
N ASP A 23 23.12 -3.50 5.22
CA ASP A 23 23.46 -2.96 3.90
C ASP A 23 22.27 -2.17 3.29
N ALA A 24 21.07 -2.73 3.38
CA ALA A 24 19.84 -2.14 2.88
C ALA A 24 18.70 -2.35 3.88
N LEU A 25 17.91 -1.31 4.08
CA LEU A 25 16.76 -1.26 4.98
C LEU A 25 15.52 -0.91 4.16
N ILE A 26 14.64 -1.89 3.98
CA ILE A 26 13.33 -1.70 3.36
C ILE A 26 12.32 -1.37 4.46
N THR A 27 11.77 -0.16 4.43
CA THR A 27 10.74 0.28 5.39
C THR A 27 9.37 0.20 4.73
N ILE A 28 8.43 -0.48 5.38
CA ILE A 28 7.05 -0.57 4.92
C ILE A 28 6.13 0.01 6.01
N PRO A 29 5.51 1.17 5.78
CA PRO A 29 4.62 1.78 6.76
C PRO A 29 3.24 1.10 6.79
N ASN A 30 2.83 0.63 7.95
CA ASN A 30 1.51 0.03 8.16
C ASN A 30 0.36 0.96 7.71
N ASP A 31 0.49 2.27 7.91
CA ASP A 31 -0.53 3.24 7.52
C ASP A 31 -0.80 3.27 6.01
N ARG A 32 0.18 2.89 5.16
CA ARG A 32 -0.01 2.80 3.70
C ARG A 32 -0.75 1.55 3.30
N ILE A 33 -0.50 0.45 3.99
CA ILE A 33 -1.21 -0.79 3.72
C ILE A 33 -2.70 -0.64 4.08
N LEU A 34 -3.00 0.09 5.15
CA LEU A 34 -4.37 0.46 5.50
C LEU A 34 -5.09 1.34 4.45
N GLN A 35 -4.38 1.98 3.52
CA GLN A 35 -5.00 2.70 2.39
C GLN A 35 -5.45 1.75 1.27
N ILE A 36 -4.84 0.57 1.19
CA ILE A 36 -5.11 -0.46 0.17
C ILE A 36 -6.25 -1.37 0.63
N ILE A 37 -6.40 -1.55 1.95
CA ILE A 37 -7.38 -2.45 2.56
C ILE A 37 -8.76 -1.77 2.67
N ASP A 38 -9.83 -2.54 2.44
CA ASP A 38 -11.21 -2.05 2.60
C ASP A 38 -11.51 -1.75 4.08
N ARG A 39 -12.30 -0.70 4.33
CA ARG A 39 -12.71 -0.28 5.68
C ARG A 39 -13.48 -1.36 6.44
N HIS A 40 -14.05 -2.33 5.74
CA HIS A 40 -14.80 -3.44 6.31
C HIS A 40 -13.97 -4.71 6.52
N THR A 41 -12.70 -4.73 6.08
CA THR A 41 -11.82 -5.89 6.26
C THR A 41 -11.51 -6.12 7.75
N PRO A 42 -11.71 -7.34 8.27
CA PRO A 42 -11.32 -7.71 9.62
C PRO A 42 -9.83 -7.50 9.88
N LEU A 43 -9.46 -7.17 11.13
CA LEU A 43 -8.07 -6.87 11.51
C LEU A 43 -7.07 -8.01 11.16
N LEU A 44 -7.48 -9.27 11.34
CA LEU A 44 -6.62 -10.42 11.00
C LEU A 44 -6.34 -10.51 9.50
N GLU A 45 -7.34 -10.23 8.67
CA GLU A 45 -7.21 -10.24 7.21
C GLU A 45 -6.39 -9.04 6.72
N ALA A 46 -6.52 -7.90 7.40
CA ALA A 46 -5.67 -6.73 7.18
C ALA A 46 -4.18 -7.05 7.44
N PHE A 47 -3.86 -7.71 8.56
CA PHE A 47 -2.48 -8.14 8.83
C PHE A 47 -2.00 -9.22 7.86
N ALA A 48 -2.85 -10.17 7.46
CA ALA A 48 -2.49 -11.15 6.44
C ALA A 48 -2.11 -10.48 5.10
N THR A 49 -2.75 -9.35 4.77
CA THR A 49 -2.40 -8.55 3.58
C THR A 49 -1.04 -7.87 3.75
N VAL A 50 -0.71 -7.37 4.94
CA VAL A 50 0.62 -6.82 5.26
C VAL A 50 1.70 -7.89 5.10
N ASP A 51 1.46 -9.07 5.65
CA ASP A 51 2.38 -10.20 5.56
C ASP A 51 2.57 -10.64 4.11
N ASP A 52 1.53 -10.60 3.28
CA ASP A 52 1.64 -10.91 1.86
C ASP A 52 2.51 -9.89 1.11
N ILE A 53 2.44 -8.61 1.46
CA ILE A 53 3.31 -7.58 0.88
C ILE A 53 4.78 -7.81 1.26
N LEU A 54 5.04 -8.14 2.53
CA LEU A 54 6.39 -8.50 2.99
C LEU A 54 6.91 -9.75 2.27
N ARG A 55 6.05 -10.78 2.15
CA ARG A 55 6.35 -12.00 1.40
C ARG A 55 6.70 -11.68 -0.05
N GLN A 56 5.91 -10.86 -0.74
CA GLN A 56 6.14 -10.47 -2.12
C GLN A 56 7.47 -9.70 -2.29
N GLY A 57 7.85 -8.88 -1.32
CA GLY A 57 9.12 -8.17 -1.35
C GLY A 57 10.34 -9.07 -1.23
N VAL A 58 10.32 -9.99 -0.26
CA VAL A 58 11.39 -10.99 -0.11
C VAL A 58 11.42 -11.92 -1.33
N GLN A 59 10.25 -12.34 -1.80
CA GLN A 59 10.13 -13.17 -2.99
C GLN A 59 10.69 -12.47 -4.24
N GLY A 60 10.43 -11.17 -4.44
CA GLY A 60 10.94 -10.44 -5.60
C GLY A 60 12.47 -10.45 -5.72
N ILE A 61 13.18 -10.35 -4.59
CA ILE A 61 14.66 -10.43 -4.55
C ILE A 61 15.12 -11.88 -4.67
N SER A 62 14.48 -12.78 -3.92
CA SER A 62 14.86 -14.19 -3.88
C SER A 62 14.70 -14.86 -5.24
N ASP A 63 13.62 -14.55 -5.96
CA ASP A 63 13.31 -15.15 -7.26
C ASP A 63 14.37 -14.76 -8.31
N LEU A 64 14.89 -13.53 -8.24
CA LEU A 64 15.98 -13.06 -9.12
C LEU A 64 17.30 -13.83 -8.94
N ILE A 65 17.52 -14.41 -7.76
CA ILE A 65 18.75 -15.15 -7.42
C ILE A 65 18.57 -16.64 -7.64
N THR A 66 17.41 -17.17 -7.26
CA THR A 66 17.20 -18.61 -7.08
C THR A 66 16.52 -19.27 -8.28
N ILE A 67 15.71 -18.52 -9.04
CA ILE A 67 14.95 -19.07 -10.15
C ILE A 67 15.65 -18.68 -11.45
N PRO A 68 16.03 -19.65 -12.29
CA PRO A 68 16.55 -19.36 -13.62
C PRO A 68 15.52 -18.57 -14.42
N GLY A 69 15.85 -17.30 -14.70
CA GLY A 69 15.02 -16.41 -15.51
C GLY A 69 15.32 -16.52 -17.01
N ILE A 70 14.45 -15.92 -17.82
CA ILE A 70 14.71 -15.60 -19.23
C ILE A 70 15.90 -14.62 -19.31
N VAL A 71 15.91 -13.66 -18.38
CA VAL A 71 17.02 -12.74 -18.15
C VAL A 71 17.50 -12.96 -16.73
N ASN A 72 18.64 -13.62 -16.61
CA ASN A 72 19.23 -13.92 -15.32
C ASN A 72 20.09 -12.75 -14.84
N VAL A 73 19.91 -12.40 -13.58
CA VAL A 73 20.77 -11.42 -12.88
C VAL A 73 21.73 -12.21 -12.00
N ASP A 74 22.99 -11.80 -11.95
CA ASP A 74 23.95 -12.44 -11.05
C ASP A 74 23.89 -11.83 -9.63
N PHE A 75 24.40 -12.57 -8.64
CA PHE A 75 24.43 -12.10 -7.26
C PHE A 75 25.37 -10.90 -7.06
N ALA A 76 26.40 -10.74 -7.89
CA ALA A 76 27.34 -9.63 -7.79
C ALA A 76 26.67 -8.30 -8.16
N ASP A 77 25.77 -8.33 -9.14
CA ASP A 77 24.96 -7.22 -9.59
C ASP A 77 23.97 -6.78 -8.52
N ILE A 78 23.23 -7.72 -7.94
CA ILE A 78 22.32 -7.43 -6.81
C ILE A 78 23.10 -6.85 -5.63
N LYS A 79 24.24 -7.46 -5.28
CA LYS A 79 25.13 -6.97 -4.22
C LYS A 79 25.65 -5.57 -4.51
N ALA A 80 25.95 -5.24 -5.76
CA ALA A 80 26.45 -3.91 -6.12
C ALA A 80 25.40 -2.80 -5.93
N ILE A 81 24.10 -3.11 -6.05
CA ILE A 81 23.02 -2.15 -5.78
C ILE A 81 22.67 -2.11 -4.29
N MET A 82 22.60 -3.27 -3.63
CA MET A 82 22.10 -3.35 -2.25
C MET A 82 23.15 -3.09 -1.17
N LYS A 83 24.45 -3.28 -1.49
CA LYS A 83 25.53 -3.05 -0.53
C LYS A 83 25.62 -1.58 -0.17
N ASP A 84 25.63 -1.28 1.14
CA ASP A 84 25.69 0.08 1.69
C ASP A 84 24.62 1.04 1.11
N ALA A 85 23.50 0.49 0.59
CA ALA A 85 22.39 1.23 0.01
C ALA A 85 21.66 2.11 1.05
N GLY A 86 21.71 1.73 2.32
CA GLY A 86 21.01 2.40 3.40
C GLY A 86 19.51 2.21 3.26
N SER A 87 18.77 3.25 2.89
CA SER A 87 17.31 3.18 2.78
C SER A 87 16.89 2.66 1.40
N ALA A 88 15.94 1.72 1.40
CA ALA A 88 15.38 1.11 0.21
C ALA A 88 13.85 1.20 0.23
N LEU A 89 13.25 1.34 -0.94
CA LEU A 89 11.81 1.41 -1.15
C LEU A 89 11.38 0.33 -2.14
N MET A 90 10.17 -0.16 -1.96
CA MET A 90 9.61 -1.24 -2.77
C MET A 90 8.28 -0.85 -3.37
N GLY A 91 8.12 -1.12 -4.66
CA GLY A 91 6.87 -0.96 -5.40
C GLY A 91 6.50 -2.24 -6.10
N ILE A 92 5.20 -2.56 -6.11
CA ILE A 92 4.67 -3.75 -6.78
C ILE A 92 3.51 -3.31 -7.67
N GLY A 93 3.50 -3.78 -8.91
CA GLY A 93 2.45 -3.55 -9.89
C GLY A 93 2.05 -4.84 -10.59
N LYS A 94 0.76 -4.98 -10.88
CA LYS A 94 0.22 -6.12 -11.63
C LYS A 94 -0.73 -5.61 -12.70
N ALA A 95 -0.59 -6.10 -13.91
CA ALA A 95 -1.49 -5.73 -15.00
C ALA A 95 -1.64 -6.87 -16.00
N ASN A 96 -2.65 -6.73 -16.85
CA ASN A 96 -3.06 -7.70 -17.85
C ASN A 96 -3.55 -6.99 -19.10
N GLY A 97 -3.63 -7.71 -20.23
CA GLY A 97 -3.99 -7.14 -21.53
C GLY A 97 -2.78 -6.78 -22.38
N ASP A 98 -2.98 -5.92 -23.39
CA ASP A 98 -1.97 -5.63 -24.42
C ASP A 98 -0.86 -4.70 -23.90
N ASP A 99 -1.21 -3.68 -23.09
CA ASP A 99 -0.26 -2.73 -22.50
C ASP A 99 0.20 -3.13 -21.08
N ARG A 100 0.05 -4.41 -20.73
CA ARG A 100 0.25 -4.92 -19.37
C ARG A 100 1.63 -4.62 -18.78
N ALA A 101 2.69 -4.59 -19.59
CA ALA A 101 4.03 -4.33 -19.08
C ALA A 101 4.21 -2.86 -18.68
N SER A 102 3.78 -1.95 -19.55
CA SER A 102 3.78 -0.52 -19.31
C SER A 102 2.90 -0.14 -18.11
N GLU A 103 1.70 -0.72 -18.02
CA GLU A 103 0.78 -0.47 -16.90
C GLU A 103 1.30 -1.04 -15.58
N ALA A 104 1.82 -2.27 -15.56
CA ALA A 104 2.40 -2.85 -14.35
C ALA A 104 3.59 -2.03 -13.86
N ALA A 105 4.42 -1.51 -14.78
CA ALA A 105 5.55 -0.65 -14.41
C ALA A 105 5.04 0.66 -13.79
N ARG A 106 4.05 1.32 -14.41
CA ARG A 106 3.42 2.53 -13.86
C ARG A 106 2.80 2.31 -12.48
N GLN A 107 2.15 1.16 -12.26
CA GLN A 107 1.61 0.82 -10.95
C GLN A 107 2.72 0.58 -9.92
N ALA A 108 3.81 -0.08 -10.31
CA ALA A 108 4.92 -0.35 -9.40
C ALA A 108 5.60 0.95 -8.93
N ILE A 109 5.88 1.88 -9.85
CA ILE A 109 6.53 3.17 -9.51
C ILE A 109 5.61 4.15 -8.76
N ASN A 110 4.28 3.97 -8.87
CA ASN A 110 3.29 4.76 -8.14
C ASN A 110 2.66 3.96 -6.98
N SER A 111 3.30 2.87 -6.57
CA SER A 111 2.77 1.99 -5.54
C SER A 111 2.68 2.73 -4.20
N PRO A 112 1.58 2.58 -3.44
CA PRO A 112 1.43 3.20 -2.11
C PRO A 112 2.50 2.75 -1.09
N LEU A 113 3.25 1.70 -1.41
CA LEU A 113 4.37 1.18 -0.62
C LEU A 113 5.66 2.02 -0.76
N LEU A 114 5.69 2.92 -1.74
CA LEU A 114 6.76 3.88 -1.93
C LEU A 114 6.46 5.13 -1.09
N GLU A 115 7.17 5.30 0.03
CA GLU A 115 7.03 6.51 0.87
C GLU A 115 7.53 7.78 0.17
N LEU A 116 8.53 7.62 -0.68
CA LEU A 116 9.08 8.65 -1.56
C LEU A 116 8.93 8.19 -2.99
N SER A 117 8.82 9.14 -3.91
CA SER A 117 9.01 8.85 -5.34
C SER A 117 10.35 8.12 -5.53
N ILE A 118 10.42 7.24 -6.52
CA ILE A 118 11.69 6.61 -6.91
C ILE A 118 12.68 7.60 -7.55
N ASP A 119 12.22 8.82 -7.81
CA ASP A 119 13.04 9.97 -8.19
C ASP A 119 14.23 10.13 -7.24
N GLY A 120 15.45 10.12 -7.78
CA GLY A 120 16.68 10.31 -7.00
C GLY A 120 17.28 9.04 -6.39
N ALA A 121 16.72 7.86 -6.67
CA ALA A 121 17.37 6.59 -6.37
C ALA A 121 18.62 6.40 -7.25
N SER A 122 19.78 6.10 -6.64
CA SER A 122 21.02 5.83 -7.38
C SER A 122 21.15 4.39 -7.88
N GLY A 123 20.31 3.49 -7.38
CA GLY A 123 20.29 2.09 -7.78
C GLY A 123 18.86 1.57 -7.81
N VAL A 124 18.48 0.93 -8.91
CA VAL A 124 17.16 0.35 -9.11
C VAL A 124 17.28 -1.08 -9.58
N LEU A 125 16.62 -1.98 -8.86
CA LEU A 125 16.46 -3.38 -9.19
C LEU A 125 14.99 -3.61 -9.53
N PHE A 126 14.68 -4.19 -10.69
CA PHE A 126 13.32 -4.63 -10.96
C PHE A 126 13.25 -6.05 -11.51
N ASN A 127 12.20 -6.76 -11.14
CA ASN A 127 11.91 -8.11 -11.60
C ASN A 127 10.59 -8.10 -12.38
N LEU A 128 10.60 -8.65 -13.58
CA LEU A 128 9.40 -8.99 -14.33
C LEU A 128 9.09 -10.47 -14.12
N SER A 129 7.92 -10.77 -13.56
CA SER A 129 7.34 -12.11 -13.55
C SER A 129 6.19 -12.17 -14.54
N GLY A 130 6.24 -13.09 -15.49
CA GLY A 130 5.18 -13.30 -16.48
C GLY A 130 5.03 -14.78 -16.82
N GLY A 131 4.07 -15.11 -17.68
CA GLY A 131 3.97 -16.45 -18.25
C GLY A 131 5.00 -16.68 -19.36
N ALA A 132 4.94 -17.85 -19.99
CA ALA A 132 5.75 -18.18 -21.18
C ALA A 132 5.42 -17.30 -22.41
N ASP A 133 4.39 -16.47 -22.33
CA ASP A 133 3.97 -15.47 -23.29
C ASP A 133 4.68 -14.12 -23.11
N LEU A 134 5.64 -14.00 -22.19
CA LEU A 134 6.43 -12.78 -22.01
C LEU A 134 7.35 -12.52 -23.21
N THR A 135 7.27 -11.32 -23.75
CA THR A 135 8.04 -10.89 -24.92
C THR A 135 9.12 -9.86 -24.57
N MET A 136 10.14 -9.75 -25.42
CA MET A 136 11.20 -8.75 -25.23
C MET A 136 10.68 -7.31 -25.35
N THR A 137 9.65 -7.08 -26.18
CA THR A 137 9.01 -5.76 -26.33
C THR A 137 8.43 -5.27 -25.01
N GLU A 138 7.72 -6.16 -24.30
CA GLU A 138 7.14 -5.86 -22.98
C GLU A 138 8.22 -5.53 -21.94
N ILE A 139 9.33 -6.27 -21.93
CA ILE A 139 10.46 -5.98 -21.05
C ILE A 139 11.02 -4.57 -21.33
N ASN A 140 11.22 -4.23 -22.61
CA ASN A 140 11.73 -2.93 -23.00
C ASN A 140 10.79 -1.77 -22.64
N GLU A 141 9.47 -1.97 -22.81
CA GLU A 141 8.46 -0.99 -22.41
C GLU A 141 8.43 -0.75 -20.91
N ALA A 142 8.44 -1.82 -20.11
CA ALA A 142 8.51 -1.71 -18.65
C ALA A 142 9.81 -1.02 -18.20
N ALA A 143 10.95 -1.41 -18.79
CA ALA A 143 12.24 -0.81 -18.51
C ALA A 143 12.22 0.70 -18.80
N LYS A 144 11.67 1.10 -19.95
CA LYS A 144 11.56 2.50 -20.36
C LYS A 144 10.79 3.33 -19.33
N VAL A 145 9.61 2.87 -18.91
CA VAL A 145 8.79 3.55 -17.90
C VAL A 145 9.52 3.74 -16.58
N ILE A 146 10.26 2.72 -16.13
CA ILE A 146 11.03 2.78 -14.88
C ILE A 146 12.21 3.74 -15.04
N THR A 147 12.96 3.65 -16.14
CA THR A 147 14.12 4.53 -16.40
C THR A 147 13.76 6.00 -16.56
N GLU A 148 12.55 6.32 -17.05
CA GLU A 148 12.05 7.69 -17.17
C GLU A 148 11.76 8.34 -15.80
N SER A 149 11.61 7.53 -14.76
CA SER A 149 11.20 7.98 -13.42
C SER A 149 12.34 7.95 -12.39
N ILE A 150 13.58 7.75 -12.83
CA ILE A 150 14.76 7.60 -11.95
C ILE A 150 15.89 8.52 -12.41
N ASP A 151 16.97 8.61 -11.63
CA ASP A 151 18.14 9.40 -12.03
C ASP A 151 18.79 8.79 -13.30
N PRO A 152 19.10 9.59 -14.34
CA PRO A 152 19.75 9.09 -15.56
C PRO A 152 21.09 8.37 -15.32
N GLU A 153 21.78 8.71 -14.23
CA GLU A 153 23.05 8.10 -13.83
C GLU A 153 22.86 6.92 -12.86
N ALA A 154 21.61 6.51 -12.58
CA ALA A 154 21.33 5.39 -11.69
C ALA A 154 21.76 4.05 -12.30
N LYS A 155 22.30 3.15 -11.46
CA LYS A 155 22.54 1.76 -11.87
C LYS A 155 21.20 1.03 -11.93
N VAL A 156 20.85 0.52 -13.11
CA VAL A 156 19.62 -0.25 -13.32
C VAL A 156 19.96 -1.72 -13.55
N ILE A 157 19.33 -2.60 -12.78
CA ILE A 157 19.39 -4.04 -12.98
C ILE A 157 17.97 -4.55 -13.16
N PHE A 158 17.79 -5.39 -14.18
CA PHE A 158 16.53 -6.03 -14.45
C PHE A 158 16.68 -7.53 -14.61
N GLY A 159 15.73 -8.26 -14.04
CA GLY A 159 15.55 -9.68 -14.31
C GLY A 159 14.17 -9.98 -14.85
N ALA A 160 14.06 -11.09 -15.56
CA ALA A 160 12.79 -11.58 -16.09
C ALA A 160 12.68 -13.06 -15.79
N VAL A 161 11.64 -13.46 -15.06
CA VAL A 161 11.39 -14.83 -14.61
C VAL A 161 10.02 -15.28 -15.10
N THR A 162 9.92 -16.55 -15.49
CA THR A 162 8.64 -17.17 -15.81
C THR A 162 7.99 -17.68 -14.54
N ASP A 163 6.80 -17.21 -14.21
CA ASP A 163 6.02 -17.63 -13.02
C ASP A 163 4.75 -18.35 -13.47
N ASP A 164 4.75 -19.68 -13.39
CA ASP A 164 3.63 -20.55 -13.78
C ASP A 164 2.37 -20.36 -12.91
N LYS A 165 2.49 -19.64 -11.78
CA LYS A 165 1.36 -19.33 -10.90
C LYS A 165 0.55 -18.13 -11.40
N LEU A 166 1.11 -17.32 -12.30
CA LEU A 166 0.41 -16.19 -12.89
C LEU A 166 -0.62 -16.67 -13.92
N LYS A 167 -1.73 -15.95 -14.02
CA LYS A 167 -2.74 -16.26 -15.04
C LYS A 167 -2.19 -15.91 -16.42
N LYS A 168 -2.64 -16.63 -17.45
CA LYS A 168 -2.32 -16.31 -18.85
C LYS A 168 -2.70 -14.85 -19.13
N GLY A 169 -1.76 -14.06 -19.64
CA GLY A 169 -1.99 -12.64 -19.89
C GLY A 169 -1.62 -11.71 -18.72
N GLU A 170 -1.19 -12.21 -17.56
CA GLU A 170 -0.82 -11.38 -16.40
C GLU A 170 0.69 -11.20 -16.28
N ILE A 171 1.13 -9.97 -15.97
CA ILE A 171 2.51 -9.64 -15.61
C ILE A 171 2.53 -8.99 -14.23
N LYS A 172 3.52 -9.35 -13.43
CA LYS A 172 3.84 -8.76 -12.12
C LYS A 172 5.22 -8.12 -12.21
N ILE A 173 5.30 -6.85 -11.83
CA ILE A 173 6.56 -6.11 -11.76
C ILE A 173 6.82 -5.75 -10.30
N THR A 174 8.01 -6.07 -9.81
CA THR A 174 8.49 -5.65 -8.50
C THR A 174 9.69 -4.75 -8.71
N VAL A 175 9.63 -3.53 -8.18
CA VAL A 175 10.69 -2.52 -8.26
C VAL A 175 11.23 -2.27 -6.87
N ILE A 176 12.55 -2.25 -6.74
CA ILE A 176 13.28 -1.94 -5.52
C ILE A 176 14.23 -0.81 -5.84
N ALA A 177 14.01 0.33 -5.21
CA ALA A 177 14.82 1.52 -5.35
C ALA A 177 15.71 1.69 -4.12
N THR A 178 16.96 2.06 -4.32
CA THR A 178 18.00 2.13 -3.29
C THR A 178 18.90 3.35 -3.49
N GLY A 179 19.65 3.72 -2.46
CA GLY A 179 20.66 4.77 -2.57
C GLY A 179 20.08 6.18 -2.65
N PHE A 180 18.95 6.42 -1.97
CA PHE A 180 18.39 7.75 -1.83
C PHE A 180 19.36 8.69 -1.09
N LYS A 181 19.64 9.87 -1.67
CA LYS A 181 20.54 10.86 -1.07
C LYS A 181 19.99 11.29 0.30
N SER A 182 20.85 11.29 1.32
CA SER A 182 20.50 11.43 2.76
C SER A 182 19.87 12.78 3.19
N GLY A 183 19.42 13.61 2.25
CA GLY A 183 18.75 14.89 2.50
C GLY A 183 17.25 14.93 2.17
N GLU A 184 16.71 13.97 1.40
CA GLU A 184 15.31 14.01 0.92
C GLU A 184 14.32 13.29 1.85
N LEU A 185 14.75 12.22 2.52
CA LEU A 185 13.96 11.53 3.55
C LEU A 185 13.62 12.44 4.74
N LYS A 186 14.59 13.23 5.22
CA LYS A 186 14.41 14.13 6.38
C LYS A 186 13.50 15.33 6.12
N LYS A 187 13.43 15.81 4.87
CA LYS A 187 12.75 17.08 4.55
C LYS A 187 11.22 16.93 4.49
N ARG A 188 10.71 15.72 4.28
CA ARG A 188 9.26 15.43 4.27
C ARG A 188 8.73 14.88 5.60
N GLU A 189 9.59 14.34 6.46
CA GLU A 189 9.21 14.03 7.85
C GLU A 189 8.92 15.32 8.67
N SER A 190 9.60 16.43 8.38
CA SER A 190 9.36 17.73 9.04
C SER A 190 8.08 18.43 8.58
N ASP A 191 7.56 18.13 7.39
CA ASP A 191 6.30 18.72 6.89
C ASP A 191 5.07 18.18 7.63
N PHE A 192 5.18 17.02 8.29
CA PHE A 192 4.14 16.49 9.18
C PHE A 192 4.06 17.20 10.53
N GLU A 193 5.13 17.86 10.98
CA GLU A 193 5.15 18.59 12.26
C GLU A 193 4.63 20.03 12.13
N SER A 194 4.64 20.63 10.94
CA SER A 194 4.35 22.06 10.76
C SER A 194 2.90 22.40 10.39
N GLY A 195 2.00 21.40 10.29
CA GLY A 195 0.61 21.58 9.85
C GLY A 195 -0.36 22.20 10.85
N SER A 196 0.03 22.47 12.10
CA SER A 196 -0.92 22.87 13.16
C SER A 196 -1.00 24.37 13.47
N GLN A 197 -0.24 25.25 12.81
CA GLN A 197 -0.32 26.70 13.08
C GLN A 197 -0.17 27.53 11.81
N ARG A 198 -1.25 27.62 11.02
CA ARG A 198 -1.50 28.83 10.23
C ARG A 198 -2.83 29.41 10.68
N GLU A 199 -2.72 30.32 11.63
CA GLU A 199 -3.76 31.27 11.98
C GLU A 199 -4.24 31.98 10.71
N VAL A 200 -5.55 31.95 10.50
CA VAL A 200 -6.22 32.73 9.47
C VAL A 200 -6.23 34.19 9.92
N SER A 201 -5.18 34.93 9.57
CA SER A 201 -5.16 36.38 9.72
C SER A 201 -6.12 37.01 8.72
N ARG A 202 -7.29 37.43 9.23
CA ARG A 202 -8.23 38.35 8.57
C ARG A 202 -7.49 39.58 8.03
N SER A 203 -7.53 39.78 6.73
CA SER A 203 -7.32 41.10 6.11
C SER A 203 -8.65 41.63 5.59
N VAL A 204 -9.18 42.61 6.32
CA VAL A 204 -10.31 43.45 5.90
C VAL A 204 -9.80 44.43 4.84
N SER A 205 -10.51 44.58 3.72
CA SER A 205 -10.35 45.71 2.81
C SER A 205 -11.72 46.15 2.31
N GLN A 206 -12.05 47.39 2.64
CA GLN A 206 -13.27 48.12 2.29
C GLN A 206 -13.28 48.57 0.83
N SER A 207 -14.48 48.67 0.24
CA SER A 207 -15.00 49.70 -0.71
C SER A 207 -16.21 49.08 -1.46
N ALA A 208 -17.33 49.72 -1.81
CA ALA A 208 -18.03 50.94 -1.43
C ALA A 208 -19.45 50.83 -2.08
N SER A 209 -20.47 51.34 -1.39
CA SER A 209 -21.76 51.93 -1.87
C SER A 209 -22.55 51.30 -3.05
N VAL A 210 -23.81 50.89 -2.83
CA VAL A 210 -25.06 51.37 -3.51
C VAL A 210 -26.30 51.08 -2.62
N GLU A 211 -27.30 51.98 -2.70
CA GLU A 211 -28.55 52.21 -1.95
C GLU A 211 -29.60 51.06 -1.82
N PRO A 212 -30.60 51.18 -0.91
CA PRO A 212 -31.62 50.17 -0.69
C PRO A 212 -32.90 50.41 -1.52
N VAL A 213 -33.40 49.38 -2.21
CA VAL A 213 -34.74 49.39 -2.83
C VAL A 213 -35.66 48.48 -2.02
N ILE A 214 -36.68 49.10 -1.45
CA ILE A 214 -37.82 48.48 -0.76
C ILE A 214 -38.72 47.81 -1.81
N SER A 215 -39.03 46.52 -1.66
CA SER A 215 -40.13 45.87 -2.38
C SER A 215 -41.00 45.06 -1.43
N ARG A 216 -42.31 45.20 -1.64
CA ARG A 216 -43.45 44.87 -0.78
C ARG A 216 -43.68 43.36 -0.64
N GLN A 217 -44.22 43.00 0.52
CA GLN A 217 -44.80 41.70 0.85
C GLN A 217 -46.18 41.52 0.18
N GLU A 218 -46.51 40.27 -0.17
CA GLU A 218 -47.87 39.73 -0.06
C GLU A 218 -47.83 38.34 0.62
N PRO A 219 -48.88 37.94 1.35
CA PRO A 219 -48.84 36.84 2.31
C PRO A 219 -49.27 35.50 1.68
N ILE A 220 -48.55 34.41 1.98
CA ILE A 220 -49.01 33.05 1.65
C ILE A 220 -49.38 32.29 2.93
N VAL A 221 -50.61 31.79 2.89
CA VAL A 221 -51.38 31.06 3.89
C VAL A 221 -50.65 29.81 4.39
N ARG A 222 -50.63 29.61 5.72
CA ARG A 222 -50.17 28.37 6.36
C ARG A 222 -51.23 27.28 6.21
N GLN A 223 -50.86 26.15 5.63
CA GLN A 223 -51.68 24.94 5.64
C GLN A 223 -50.92 23.80 6.33
N ASN A 224 -51.55 23.25 7.36
CA ASN A 224 -51.10 22.10 8.14
C ASN A 224 -50.88 20.87 7.27
N VAL A 225 -49.75 20.19 7.45
CA VAL A 225 -49.60 18.76 7.15
C VAL A 225 -48.68 18.11 8.19
N GLN A 226 -49.19 17.07 8.84
CA GLN A 226 -48.51 16.26 9.86
C GLN A 226 -47.43 15.36 9.23
N PRO A 227 -46.32 15.08 9.92
CA PRO A 227 -45.33 14.12 9.43
C PRO A 227 -45.79 12.68 9.69
N VAL A 228 -45.82 11.87 8.63
CA VAL A 228 -46.02 10.41 8.66
C VAL A 228 -44.71 9.76 9.12
N VAL A 229 -44.77 9.05 10.25
CA VAL A 229 -43.67 8.22 10.77
C VAL A 229 -43.77 6.83 10.12
N GLU A 230 -42.83 6.50 9.24
CA GLU A 230 -42.67 5.16 8.69
C GLU A 230 -41.80 4.30 9.61
N GLN A 231 -42.36 3.20 10.13
CA GLN A 231 -41.65 2.19 10.92
C GLN A 231 -41.01 1.13 10.00
N PRO A 232 -39.73 0.75 10.19
CA PRO A 232 -39.15 -0.35 9.44
C PRO A 232 -39.57 -1.72 10.00
N LYS A 233 -40.16 -2.55 9.13
CA LYS A 233 -40.55 -3.95 9.38
C LYS A 233 -39.31 -4.85 9.57
N LYS A 234 -39.25 -5.58 10.68
CA LYS A 234 -38.26 -6.65 10.95
C LYS A 234 -38.50 -7.86 10.02
N LYS A 235 -37.45 -8.35 9.37
CA LYS A 235 -37.43 -9.67 8.71
C LYS A 235 -36.98 -10.76 9.70
N PRO A 236 -37.49 -12.00 9.61
CA PRO A 236 -37.13 -13.07 10.54
C PRO A 236 -35.74 -13.66 10.22
N ILE A 237 -35.06 -14.11 11.28
CA ILE A 237 -33.77 -14.82 11.25
C ILE A 237 -34.05 -16.30 10.94
N PRO A 238 -33.34 -16.96 10.00
CA PRO A 238 -33.45 -18.40 9.81
C PRO A 238 -32.69 -19.17 10.91
N ILE A 239 -33.38 -20.19 11.43
CA ILE A 239 -32.92 -21.14 12.46
C ILE A 239 -31.91 -22.11 11.81
N PHE A 240 -30.74 -22.27 12.44
CA PHE A 240 -29.70 -23.22 12.03
C PHE A 240 -30.16 -24.66 12.34
N ASP A 241 -30.18 -25.52 11.32
CA ASP A 241 -30.42 -26.95 11.46
C ASP A 241 -29.13 -27.67 11.84
N SER A 242 -29.22 -28.53 12.84
CA SER A 242 -28.10 -29.17 13.52
C SER A 242 -27.87 -30.58 12.96
N LYS A 243 -26.85 -30.75 12.13
CA LYS A 243 -26.20 -32.05 11.87
C LYS A 243 -24.71 -31.86 11.60
N LEU A 244 -23.91 -31.96 12.66
CA LEU A 244 -22.49 -32.31 12.57
C LEU A 244 -22.30 -33.62 13.33
N SER A 245 -22.18 -34.71 12.57
CA SER A 245 -21.71 -35.99 13.08
C SER A 245 -20.18 -36.02 12.99
N SER A 246 -19.57 -36.54 14.07
CA SER A 246 -18.19 -37.04 14.21
C SER A 246 -17.04 -36.03 14.07
N ILE A 247 -16.58 -35.51 15.22
CA ILE A 247 -15.18 -35.16 15.46
C ILE A 247 -14.74 -35.97 16.69
N GLU A 248 -13.59 -36.63 16.55
CA GLU A 248 -12.97 -37.59 17.45
C GLU A 248 -12.47 -36.95 18.77
N GLU A 249 -12.33 -37.80 19.79
CA GLU A 249 -12.18 -37.46 21.22
C GLU A 249 -10.75 -37.07 21.66
N ASP A 250 -10.12 -36.02 21.11
CA ASP A 250 -8.76 -35.65 21.57
C ASP A 250 -8.52 -34.19 22.02
N ASP A 251 -9.51 -33.29 21.99
CA ASP A 251 -9.29 -31.87 22.36
C ASP A 251 -10.11 -31.39 23.58
N GLU A 252 -10.09 -32.14 24.68
CA GLU A 252 -10.76 -31.73 25.94
C GLU A 252 -10.01 -30.63 26.73
N LEU A 253 -8.92 -30.08 26.18
CA LEU A 253 -8.07 -29.10 26.87
C LEU A 253 -8.09 -27.68 26.30
N ASP A 254 -8.77 -27.42 25.17
CA ASP A 254 -8.73 -26.11 24.50
C ASP A 254 -10.05 -25.32 24.54
N ILE A 255 -10.99 -25.68 25.42
CA ILE A 255 -12.26 -24.95 25.56
C ILE A 255 -12.22 -24.04 26.80
N PRO A 256 -12.29 -22.71 26.62
CA PRO A 256 -12.37 -21.76 27.73
C PRO A 256 -13.55 -22.03 28.69
N THR A 257 -13.32 -21.82 29.98
CA THR A 257 -14.22 -22.17 31.10
C THR A 257 -15.63 -21.58 31.02
N PHE A 258 -15.85 -20.53 30.24
CA PHE A 258 -17.17 -19.92 30.09
C PHE A 258 -18.16 -20.76 29.24
N ILE A 259 -17.68 -21.62 28.34
CA ILE A 259 -18.54 -22.47 27.49
C ILE A 259 -19.02 -23.72 28.25
N ARG A 260 -18.19 -24.26 29.15
CA ARG A 260 -18.47 -25.51 29.89
C ARG A 260 -19.72 -25.44 30.79
N LYS A 261 -20.15 -24.24 31.17
CA LYS A 261 -21.27 -24.02 32.09
C LYS A 261 -22.65 -23.96 31.41
N LYS A 262 -22.70 -23.96 30.07
CA LYS A 262 -23.96 -23.98 29.31
C LYS A 262 -24.42 -25.37 28.84
N MET A 263 -23.60 -26.40 29.08
CA MET A 263 -23.85 -27.77 28.62
C MET A 263 -24.23 -28.74 29.75
N LYS A 264 -24.57 -28.22 30.94
CA LYS A 264 -25.20 -28.99 32.03
C LYS A 264 -26.60 -28.48 32.30
#